data_AF-A0A524F3M6-F1
#
_entry.id   AF-A0A524F3M6-F1
#
_cell.length_a   1.000
_cell.length_b   1.000
_cell.length_c   1.000
_cell.angle_alpha   90.00
_cell.angle_beta   90.00
_cell.angle_gamma   90.00
#
_symmetry.space_group_name_H-M   'P 1'
#
loop_
_entity.id
_entity.type
_entity.pdbx_description
1 polymer ?
#
loop_
_entity_poly.entity_id
_entity_poly.type
_entity_poly.pdbx_seq_one_letter_code
_entity_poly.pdbx_strand_id
1 'polypeptide(L)'
;MAIEDQYQRLIEKFPEAQTVNNLISHLRIHLENNVILDLDYTKYPKRPKINLIKPNGERFTNLDMMVSSLKTWKKKKPTDIVHVLNEVLLLVDSTKASEVLINKDFFQSILALCGDQHPREMLGMLRMEDGVINEFVLPPGSIRGKDVVVFSPSRVPLDASIAGTVHSHPSGNPTPSSDDINVFRKGHIHFIVGYPYNYYTTRCYDQNGNPLSFRLVE
;
A
#
# COMPACT_ATOMS: atom_id res chain seq x y z
N MET A 1 7.82 -27.83 -7.31
CA MET A 1 6.43 -27.86 -7.77
C MET A 1 6.42 -27.58 -9.26
N ALA A 2 5.72 -28.38 -10.06
CA ALA A 2 5.68 -28.24 -11.52
C ALA A 2 4.70 -27.12 -11.93
N ILE A 3 4.69 -26.76 -13.22
CA ILE A 3 3.76 -25.75 -13.76
C ILE A 3 2.31 -26.24 -13.65
N GLU A 4 2.09 -27.53 -13.87
CA GLU A 4 0.81 -28.21 -13.85
C GLU A 4 0.19 -28.18 -12.44
N ASP A 5 0.99 -28.44 -11.41
CA ASP A 5 0.57 -28.36 -10.01
C ASP A 5 0.11 -26.94 -9.63
N GLN A 6 0.85 -25.92 -10.10
CA GLN A 6 0.50 -24.51 -9.90
C GLN A 6 -0.82 -24.20 -10.61
N TYR A 7 -0.97 -24.66 -11.85
CA TYR A 7 -2.18 -24.46 -12.65
C TYR A 7 -3.43 -25.06 -11.99
N GLN A 8 -3.38 -26.30 -11.52
CA GLN A 8 -4.55 -26.93 -10.87
C GLN A 8 -5.04 -26.11 -9.68
N ARG A 9 -4.14 -25.70 -8.79
CA ARG A 9 -4.48 -24.88 -7.63
C ARG A 9 -4.96 -23.47 -8.02
N LEU A 10 -4.47 -22.93 -9.12
CA LEU A 10 -4.93 -21.65 -9.65
C LEU A 10 -6.35 -21.75 -10.20
N ILE A 11 -6.68 -22.79 -10.97
CA ILE A 11 -8.04 -22.99 -11.49
C ILE A 11 -9.03 -23.36 -10.40
N GLU A 12 -8.64 -24.13 -9.39
CA GLU A 12 -9.47 -24.38 -8.21
C GLU A 12 -9.87 -23.07 -7.52
N LYS A 13 -8.94 -22.12 -7.42
CA LYS A 13 -9.18 -20.80 -6.83
C LYS A 13 -9.88 -19.82 -7.77
N PHE A 14 -9.59 -19.89 -9.07
CA PHE A 14 -10.13 -19.02 -10.10
C PHE A 14 -10.70 -19.86 -11.26
N PRO A 15 -11.89 -20.46 -11.08
CA PRO A 15 -12.48 -21.36 -12.08
C PRO A 15 -12.72 -20.70 -13.45
N GLU A 16 -12.96 -19.38 -13.43
CA GLU A 16 -13.23 -18.56 -14.61
C GLU A 16 -11.96 -18.00 -15.28
N ALA A 17 -10.76 -18.42 -14.85
CA ALA A 17 -9.51 -17.97 -15.44
C ALA A 17 -9.37 -18.46 -16.89
N GLN A 18 -9.00 -17.55 -17.80
CA GLN A 18 -8.82 -17.84 -19.21
C GLN A 18 -7.34 -18.06 -19.52
N THR A 19 -7.01 -19.08 -20.31
CA THR A 19 -5.63 -19.24 -20.82
C THR A 19 -5.37 -18.26 -21.96
N VAL A 20 -4.14 -17.75 -22.02
CA VAL A 20 -3.65 -16.89 -23.10
C VAL A 20 -2.78 -17.73 -24.01
N ASN A 21 -3.00 -17.66 -25.32
CA ASN A 21 -2.30 -18.47 -26.34
C ASN A 21 -2.34 -19.98 -26.06
N ASN A 22 -3.41 -20.49 -25.44
CA ASN A 22 -3.56 -21.89 -25.00
C ASN A 22 -2.45 -22.38 -24.05
N LEU A 23 -1.78 -21.48 -23.32
CA LEU A 23 -0.77 -21.83 -22.34
C LEU A 23 -1.38 -21.86 -20.94
N ILE A 24 -1.35 -23.02 -20.29
CA ILE A 24 -1.81 -23.15 -18.89
C ILE A 24 -0.99 -22.28 -17.92
N SER A 25 0.20 -21.85 -18.32
CA SER A 25 1.09 -20.97 -17.55
C SER A 25 0.96 -19.50 -17.89
N HIS A 26 -0.01 -19.12 -18.73
CA HIS A 26 -0.37 -17.73 -18.99
C HIS A 26 -1.88 -17.57 -18.82
N LEU A 27 -2.29 -16.94 -17.74
CA LEU A 27 -3.68 -16.80 -17.36
C LEU A 27 -4.12 -15.34 -17.36
N ARG A 28 -5.36 -15.13 -17.77
CA ARG A 28 -6.11 -13.89 -17.61
C ARG A 28 -7.27 -14.13 -16.66
N ILE A 29 -7.27 -13.39 -15.56
CA ILE A 29 -8.27 -13.52 -14.50
C ILE A 29 -9.03 -12.20 -14.43
N HIS A 30 -10.35 -12.28 -14.61
CA HIS A 30 -11.23 -11.14 -14.39
C HIS A 30 -11.50 -11.02 -12.90
N LEU A 31 -11.05 -9.92 -12.32
CA LEU A 31 -11.32 -9.56 -10.93
C LEU A 31 -12.53 -8.62 -10.89
N GLU A 32 -13.00 -8.32 -9.69
CA GLU A 32 -14.05 -7.32 -9.49
C GLU A 32 -13.66 -5.93 -10.01
N ASN A 33 -14.66 -5.06 -10.19
CA ASN A 33 -14.49 -3.69 -10.74
C ASN A 33 -13.84 -3.64 -12.12
N ASN A 34 -13.99 -4.68 -12.96
CA ASN A 34 -13.39 -4.77 -14.30
C ASN A 34 -11.85 -4.67 -14.32
N VAL A 35 -11.18 -4.98 -13.20
CA VAL A 35 -9.72 -5.12 -13.17
C VAL A 35 -9.36 -6.47 -13.79
N ILE A 36 -8.38 -6.47 -14.68
CA ILE A 36 -7.88 -7.70 -15.32
C ILE A 36 -6.48 -7.99 -14.78
N LEU A 37 -6.30 -9.20 -14.24
CA LEU A 37 -5.00 -9.72 -13.85
C LEU A 37 -4.45 -10.60 -14.97
N ASP A 38 -3.33 -10.18 -15.57
CA ASP A 38 -2.58 -10.93 -16.59
C ASP A 38 -1.34 -11.53 -15.93
N LEU A 39 -1.34 -12.86 -15.77
CA LEU A 39 -0.32 -13.65 -15.09
C LEU A 39 0.42 -14.53 -16.11
N ASP A 40 1.70 -14.28 -16.33
CA ASP A 40 2.60 -15.12 -17.14
C ASP A 40 3.70 -15.73 -16.25
N TYR A 41 3.59 -17.03 -16.03
CA TYR A 41 4.59 -17.85 -15.32
C TYR A 41 5.16 -18.96 -16.21
N THR A 42 5.15 -18.77 -17.53
CA THR A 42 5.72 -19.71 -18.53
C THR A 42 7.18 -20.07 -18.27
N LYS A 43 7.91 -19.16 -17.61
CA LYS A 43 9.33 -19.33 -17.28
C LYS A 43 9.59 -19.85 -15.86
N TYR A 44 8.55 -20.27 -15.12
CA TYR A 44 8.68 -20.82 -13.79
C TYR A 44 9.76 -21.93 -13.75
N PRO A 45 10.68 -21.95 -12.77
CA PRO A 45 10.69 -21.22 -11.50
C PRO A 45 11.33 -19.81 -11.55
N LYS A 46 11.55 -19.24 -12.74
CA LYS A 46 11.84 -17.79 -12.82
C LYS A 46 10.62 -17.00 -12.35
N ARG A 47 10.89 -15.78 -11.89
CA ARG A 47 9.87 -14.84 -11.42
C ARG A 47 8.75 -14.68 -12.46
N PRO A 48 7.47 -14.81 -12.05
CA PRO A 48 6.35 -14.57 -12.95
C PRO A 48 6.27 -13.10 -13.34
N LYS A 49 5.65 -12.81 -14.48
CA LYS A 49 5.22 -11.47 -14.85
C LYS A 49 3.76 -11.34 -14.49
N ILE A 50 3.42 -10.29 -13.75
CA ILE A 50 2.05 -10.01 -13.33
C ILE A 50 1.74 -8.57 -13.70
N ASN A 51 0.66 -8.37 -14.45
CA ASN A 51 0.12 -7.05 -14.74
C ASN A 51 -1.31 -6.98 -14.21
N LEU A 52 -1.62 -5.89 -13.51
CA LEU A 52 -3.00 -5.51 -13.25
C LEU A 52 -3.38 -4.39 -14.21
N ILE A 53 -4.50 -4.56 -14.90
CA ILE A 53 -5.03 -3.62 -15.88
C ILE A 53 -6.33 -3.06 -15.29
N LYS A 54 -6.36 -1.75 -15.08
CA LYS A 54 -7.51 -1.00 -14.58
C LYS A 54 -8.62 -0.92 -15.66
N PRO A 55 -9.86 -0.55 -15.28
CA PRO A 55 -10.98 -0.41 -16.24
C PRO A 55 -10.73 0.62 -17.34
N ASN A 56 -9.96 1.66 -17.05
CA ASN A 56 -9.55 2.68 -18.01
C ASN A 56 -8.41 2.22 -18.94
N GLY A 57 -7.95 0.98 -18.82
CA GLY A 57 -6.87 0.39 -19.61
C GLY A 57 -5.46 0.67 -19.08
N GLU A 58 -5.31 1.50 -18.04
CA GLU A 58 -4.01 1.76 -17.43
C GLU A 58 -3.50 0.56 -16.64
N ARG A 59 -2.17 0.45 -16.50
CA ARG A 59 -1.55 -0.59 -15.68
C ARG A 59 -1.24 -0.07 -14.29
N PHE A 60 -1.35 -0.93 -13.29
CA PHE A 60 -0.78 -0.65 -11.97
C PHE A 60 0.75 -0.59 -12.08
N THR A 61 1.36 0.45 -11.53
CA THR A 61 2.81 0.63 -11.48
C THR A 61 3.34 0.08 -10.16
N ASN A 62 4.64 -0.27 -10.12
CA ASN A 62 5.36 -0.65 -8.91
C ASN A 62 4.83 -1.87 -8.13
N LEU A 63 4.05 -2.76 -8.76
CA LEU A 63 3.58 -4.02 -8.13
C LEU A 63 4.71 -4.82 -7.48
N ASP A 64 5.86 -4.83 -8.14
CA ASP A 64 7.09 -5.47 -7.70
C ASP A 64 7.64 -4.94 -6.35
N MET A 65 7.33 -3.70 -5.99
CA MET A 65 7.71 -3.11 -4.71
C MET A 65 6.71 -3.42 -3.61
N MET A 66 5.44 -3.59 -3.98
CA MET A 66 4.31 -3.77 -3.08
C MET A 66 4.07 -5.25 -2.73
N VAL A 67 4.38 -6.16 -3.65
CA VAL A 67 4.27 -7.61 -3.45
C VAL A 67 5.60 -8.18 -2.98
N SER A 68 5.66 -8.61 -1.73
CA SER A 68 6.89 -9.06 -1.08
C SER A 68 7.49 -10.32 -1.73
N SER A 69 6.63 -11.26 -2.16
CA SER A 69 7.07 -12.47 -2.88
C SER A 69 7.66 -12.17 -4.25
N LEU A 70 7.16 -11.15 -4.95
CA LEU A 70 7.74 -10.70 -6.22
C LEU A 70 9.09 -10.00 -5.99
N LYS A 71 9.16 -9.12 -4.98
CA LYS A 71 10.36 -8.35 -4.63
C LYS A 71 11.55 -9.23 -4.25
N THR A 72 11.30 -10.27 -3.46
CA THR A 72 12.32 -11.14 -2.88
C THR A 72 12.50 -12.47 -3.62
N TRP A 73 11.98 -12.59 -4.85
CA TRP A 73 11.92 -13.83 -5.60
C TRP A 73 13.29 -14.52 -5.77
N LYS A 74 13.38 -15.80 -5.42
CA LYS A 74 14.60 -16.62 -5.58
C LYS A 74 14.30 -17.88 -6.37
N LYS A 75 14.88 -18.01 -7.58
CA LYS A 75 14.70 -19.20 -8.44
C LYS A 75 15.06 -20.53 -7.76
N LYS A 76 16.04 -20.54 -6.85
CA LYS A 76 16.50 -21.76 -6.14
C LYS A 76 15.48 -22.26 -5.10
N LYS A 77 14.62 -21.38 -4.58
CA LYS A 77 13.53 -21.69 -3.64
C LYS A 77 12.33 -20.84 -4.07
N PRO A 78 11.70 -21.17 -5.20
CA PRO A 78 10.65 -20.34 -5.79
C PRO A 78 9.41 -20.35 -4.89
N THR A 79 8.76 -19.20 -4.80
CA THR A 79 7.49 -19.05 -4.10
C THR A 79 6.36 -19.66 -4.94
N ASP A 80 5.34 -20.16 -4.26
CA ASP A 80 4.13 -20.67 -4.89
C ASP A 80 3.35 -19.55 -5.61
N ILE A 81 2.89 -19.77 -6.83
CA ILE A 81 2.19 -18.75 -7.62
C ILE A 81 0.85 -18.37 -6.97
N VAL A 82 0.15 -19.32 -6.33
CA VAL A 82 -1.08 -19.00 -5.59
C VAL A 82 -0.78 -18.07 -4.42
N HIS A 83 0.34 -18.25 -3.72
CA HIS A 83 0.75 -17.33 -2.66
C HIS A 83 1.03 -15.92 -3.19
N VAL A 84 1.75 -15.81 -4.32
CA VAL A 84 1.97 -14.51 -4.99
C VAL A 84 0.65 -13.85 -5.34
N LEU A 85 -0.30 -14.62 -5.90
CA LEU A 85 -1.62 -14.09 -6.25
C LEU A 85 -2.41 -13.67 -5.01
N ASN A 86 -2.29 -14.35 -3.88
CA ASN A 86 -2.92 -13.90 -2.64
C ASN A 86 -2.43 -12.52 -2.23
N GLU A 87 -1.12 -12.27 -2.29
CA GLU A 87 -0.58 -10.93 -2.02
C GLU A 87 -1.06 -9.89 -3.04
N VAL A 88 -1.08 -10.25 -4.33
CA VAL A 88 -1.61 -9.36 -5.38
C VAL A 88 -3.09 -9.05 -5.15
N LEU A 89 -3.89 -10.05 -4.77
CA LEU A 89 -5.30 -9.85 -4.46
C LEU A 89 -5.49 -8.98 -3.23
N LEU A 90 -4.70 -9.15 -2.17
CA LEU A 90 -4.73 -8.26 -1.01
C LEU A 90 -4.42 -6.82 -1.39
N LEU A 91 -3.51 -6.59 -2.34
CA LEU A 91 -3.28 -5.25 -2.91
C LEU A 91 -4.46 -4.76 -3.74
N VAL A 92 -5.03 -5.61 -4.59
CA VAL A 92 -6.22 -5.24 -5.36
C VAL A 92 -7.34 -4.90 -4.40
N ASP A 93 -7.58 -5.70 -3.37
CA ASP A 93 -8.61 -5.49 -2.34
C ASP A 93 -8.33 -4.25 -1.48
N SER A 94 -7.08 -3.98 -1.12
CA SER A 94 -6.71 -2.73 -0.43
C SER A 94 -6.86 -1.51 -1.34
N THR A 95 -6.76 -1.68 -2.66
CA THR A 95 -7.13 -0.65 -3.65
C THR A 95 -8.61 -0.65 -4.01
N LYS A 96 -9.36 -1.74 -3.76
CA LYS A 96 -10.84 -1.82 -3.85
C LYS A 96 -11.47 -1.02 -2.74
N ALA A 97 -10.83 -1.00 -1.57
CA ALA A 97 -11.12 0.01 -0.59
C ALA A 97 -10.78 1.34 -1.26
N SER A 98 -11.79 1.99 -1.83
CA SER A 98 -11.76 3.41 -2.20
C SER A 98 -11.56 4.29 -0.95
N GLU A 99 -11.12 3.66 0.15
CA GLU A 99 -11.34 3.96 1.54
C GLU A 99 -10.26 3.23 2.38
N VAL A 100 -9.19 3.93 2.70
CA VAL A 100 -8.15 3.47 3.62
C VAL A 100 -8.76 3.17 4.99
N LEU A 101 -8.42 2.01 5.58
CA LEU A 101 -8.85 1.67 6.93
C LEU A 101 -7.84 2.17 7.96
N ILE A 102 -8.30 2.90 8.96
CA ILE A 102 -7.49 3.36 10.07
C ILE A 102 -8.18 3.04 11.39
N ASN A 103 -7.46 2.49 12.35
CA ASN A 103 -7.99 2.26 13.68
C ASN A 103 -8.39 3.60 14.31
N LYS A 104 -9.58 3.64 14.91
CA LYS A 104 -10.21 4.84 15.43
C LYS A 104 -9.44 5.47 16.58
N ASP A 105 -8.98 4.67 17.54
CA ASP A 105 -8.22 5.14 18.70
C ASP A 105 -6.83 5.65 18.29
N PHE A 106 -6.22 4.94 17.33
CA PHE A 106 -4.98 5.39 16.70
C PHE A 106 -5.18 6.73 15.98
N PHE A 107 -6.26 6.88 15.20
CA PHE A 107 -6.58 8.14 14.54
C PHE A 107 -6.78 9.29 15.54
N GLN A 108 -7.49 9.07 16.64
CA GLN A 108 -7.64 10.07 17.70
C GLN A 108 -6.30 10.46 18.31
N SER A 109 -5.39 9.51 18.49
CA SER A 109 -4.02 9.76 18.97
C SER A 109 -3.23 10.64 18.00
N ILE A 110 -3.37 10.44 16.69
CA ILE A 110 -2.79 11.32 15.66
C ILE A 110 -3.30 12.76 15.83
N LEU A 111 -4.62 12.94 15.99
CA LEU A 111 -5.21 14.27 16.11
C LEU A 111 -4.71 15.01 17.36
N ALA A 112 -4.61 14.31 18.50
CA ALA A 112 -4.06 14.85 19.73
C ALA A 112 -2.60 15.29 19.55
N LEU A 113 -1.77 14.45 18.91
CA LEU A 113 -0.38 14.79 18.59
C LEU A 113 -0.27 16.01 17.67
N CYS A 114 -1.14 16.15 16.67
CA CYS A 114 -1.18 17.36 15.83
C CYS A 114 -1.47 18.62 16.67
N GLY A 115 -2.38 18.53 17.63
CA GLY A 115 -2.72 19.61 18.55
C GLY A 115 -1.56 20.00 19.46
N ASP A 116 -0.89 19.02 20.07
CA ASP A 116 0.26 19.23 20.95
C ASP A 116 1.46 19.87 20.22
N GLN A 117 1.59 19.58 18.92
CA GLN A 117 2.66 20.15 18.08
C GLN A 117 2.35 21.55 17.55
N HIS A 118 1.11 22.03 17.62
CA HIS A 118 0.73 23.32 17.07
C HIS A 118 1.55 24.47 17.70
N PRO A 119 2.09 25.42 16.92
CA PRO A 119 1.87 25.65 15.49
C PRO A 119 2.93 25.01 14.57
N ARG A 120 3.73 24.04 15.03
CA ARG A 120 4.67 23.29 14.19
C ARG A 120 3.95 22.15 13.46
N GLU A 121 4.50 21.76 12.31
CA GLU A 121 4.03 20.56 11.61
C GLU A 121 4.50 19.30 12.34
N MET A 122 3.56 18.40 12.60
CA MET A 122 3.84 17.04 13.03
C MET A 122 4.12 16.19 11.79
N LEU A 123 5.09 15.27 11.85
CA LEU A 123 5.35 14.30 10.78
C LEU A 123 5.61 12.91 11.37
N GLY A 124 5.00 11.88 10.79
CA GLY A 124 5.24 10.49 11.18
C GLY A 124 5.05 9.50 10.03
N MET A 125 5.56 8.29 10.24
CA MET A 125 5.35 7.15 9.34
C MET A 125 4.26 6.24 9.88
N LEU A 126 3.45 5.70 8.99
CA LEU A 126 2.31 4.84 9.30
C LEU A 126 2.63 3.40 8.95
N ARG A 127 2.37 2.49 9.88
CA ARG A 127 2.37 1.05 9.63
C ARG A 127 0.96 0.57 9.29
N MET A 128 0.87 -0.37 8.36
CA MET A 128 -0.34 -1.11 8.07
C MET A 128 -0.13 -2.59 8.38
N GLU A 129 -1.06 -3.17 9.12
CA GLU A 129 -1.11 -4.59 9.45
C GLU A 129 -2.51 -5.10 9.12
N ASP A 130 -2.60 -6.24 8.43
CA ASP A 130 -3.87 -6.84 7.97
C ASP A 130 -4.83 -5.85 7.26
N GLY A 131 -4.26 -4.89 6.53
CA GLY A 131 -5.02 -3.88 5.79
C GLY A 131 -5.52 -2.69 6.61
N VAL A 132 -5.17 -2.59 7.89
CA VAL A 132 -5.56 -1.50 8.80
C VAL A 132 -4.34 -0.72 9.26
N ILE A 133 -4.43 0.62 9.21
CA ILE A 133 -3.41 1.50 9.78
C ILE A 133 -3.62 1.61 11.29
N ASN A 134 -2.63 1.22 12.07
CA ASN A 134 -2.77 1.08 13.52
C ASN A 134 -1.55 1.55 14.34
N GLU A 135 -0.41 1.88 13.71
CA GLU A 135 0.82 2.19 14.43
C GLU A 135 1.63 3.34 13.81
N PHE A 136 2.31 4.09 14.68
CA PHE A 136 3.39 5.01 14.32
C PHE A 136 4.73 4.29 14.33
N VAL A 137 5.51 4.47 13.26
CA VAL A 137 6.90 4.01 13.23
C VAL A 137 7.83 5.17 13.55
N LEU A 138 8.47 5.12 14.72
CA LEU A 138 9.57 6.02 15.09
C LEU A 138 10.91 5.37 14.69
N PRO A 139 11.64 5.91 13.71
CA PRO A 139 12.93 5.35 13.32
C PRO A 139 14.01 5.62 14.38
N PRO A 140 15.00 4.72 14.51
CA PRO A 140 16.06 4.84 15.51
C PRO A 140 16.87 6.13 15.33
N GLY A 141 17.06 6.88 16.42
CA GLY A 141 17.73 8.18 16.43
C GLY A 141 16.80 9.39 16.44
N SER A 142 15.48 9.19 16.51
CA SER A 142 14.53 10.25 16.89
C SER A 142 14.87 10.75 18.30
N ILE A 143 15.33 12.00 18.40
CA ILE A 143 15.60 12.62 19.70
C ILE A 143 14.23 12.92 20.32
N ARG A 144 13.95 12.27 21.45
CA ARG A 144 12.81 12.58 22.31
C ARG A 144 13.08 13.91 23.04
N GLY A 145 12.94 15.02 22.33
CA GLY A 145 12.60 16.29 22.98
C GLY A 145 11.10 16.26 23.24
N LYS A 146 10.64 16.74 24.40
CA LYS A 146 9.25 16.59 24.86
C LYS A 146 8.17 16.93 23.84
N ASP A 147 8.47 17.70 22.78
CA ASP A 147 7.45 18.22 21.87
C ASP A 147 7.89 18.29 20.40
N VAL A 148 8.66 17.32 19.84
CA VAL A 148 8.92 17.27 18.38
C VAL A 148 9.19 15.84 17.88
N VAL A 149 8.54 15.41 16.78
CA VAL A 149 8.98 14.27 15.95
C VAL A 149 9.36 14.81 14.56
N VAL A 150 10.66 15.01 14.33
CA VAL A 150 11.23 15.36 13.02
C VAL A 150 12.10 14.21 12.55
N PHE A 151 11.88 13.74 11.32
CA PHE A 151 12.63 12.63 10.74
C PHE A 151 13.44 13.02 9.51
N SER A 152 14.62 12.41 9.39
CA SER A 152 15.48 12.41 8.19
C SER A 152 15.40 11.06 7.45
N PRO A 153 14.85 11.00 6.22
CA PRO A 153 14.48 9.79 5.47
C PRO A 153 15.51 8.68 5.26
N SER A 154 16.78 8.91 5.58
CA SER A 154 17.92 8.14 5.07
C SER A 154 18.29 6.91 5.93
N ARG A 155 17.52 6.54 6.96
CA ARG A 155 17.88 5.46 7.92
C ARG A 155 16.76 4.49 8.31
N VAL A 156 15.70 4.36 7.52
CA VAL A 156 14.67 3.33 7.80
C VAL A 156 15.15 1.98 7.24
N PRO A 157 15.20 0.90 8.04
CA PRO A 157 15.32 -0.46 7.53
C PRO A 157 14.21 -0.76 6.51
N LEU A 158 14.42 -1.76 5.65
CA LEU A 158 13.47 -2.17 4.60
C LEU A 158 12.20 -2.83 5.22
N ASP A 159 11.40 -2.06 5.96
CA ASP A 159 10.20 -2.51 6.63
C ASP A 159 9.00 -2.42 5.68
N ALA A 160 8.58 -3.58 5.17
CA ALA A 160 7.52 -3.69 4.16
C ALA A 160 6.13 -3.34 4.69
N SER A 161 5.96 -3.21 6.01
CA SER A 161 4.68 -2.83 6.62
C SER A 161 4.50 -1.31 6.73
N ILE A 162 5.50 -0.50 6.35
CA ILE A 162 5.34 0.95 6.27
C ILE A 162 4.46 1.26 5.05
N ALA A 163 3.26 1.76 5.33
CA ALA A 163 2.26 2.11 4.32
C ALA A 163 2.44 3.54 3.78
N GLY A 164 2.93 4.45 4.62
CA GLY A 164 3.26 5.80 4.18
C GLY A 164 3.39 6.78 5.35
N THR A 165 2.80 7.97 5.24
CA THR A 165 3.07 9.08 6.16
C THR A 165 1.82 9.78 6.66
N VAL A 166 1.94 10.48 7.78
CA VAL A 166 0.98 11.48 8.22
C VAL A 166 1.71 12.75 8.61
N HIS A 167 1.15 13.91 8.25
CA HIS A 167 1.63 15.18 8.77
C HIS A 167 0.50 16.18 9.02
N SER A 168 0.80 17.24 9.76
CA SER A 168 -0.19 18.28 10.11
C SER A 168 0.08 19.59 9.38
N HIS A 169 -0.98 20.28 8.99
CA HIS A 169 -0.94 21.65 8.44
C HIS A 169 -1.57 22.64 9.43
N PRO A 170 -0.76 23.42 10.17
CA PRO A 170 -1.22 24.47 11.08
C PRO A 170 -2.10 25.53 10.40
N SER A 171 -1.94 25.71 9.08
CA SER A 171 -2.74 26.62 8.25
C SER A 171 -4.21 26.19 8.10
N GLY A 172 -4.54 24.93 8.40
CA GLY A 172 -5.88 24.37 8.22
C GLY A 172 -6.19 23.88 6.81
N ASN A 173 -5.36 24.17 5.81
CA ASN A 173 -5.54 23.66 4.44
C ASN A 173 -4.93 22.25 4.33
N PRO A 174 -5.71 21.17 4.17
CA PRO A 174 -5.17 19.81 4.10
C PRO A 174 -4.67 19.41 2.69
N THR A 175 -4.55 20.36 1.77
CA THR A 175 -4.07 20.09 0.39
C THR A 175 -2.55 19.96 0.38
N PRO A 176 -1.98 18.95 -0.32
CA PRO A 176 -0.54 18.76 -0.39
C PRO A 176 0.16 19.87 -1.19
N SER A 177 1.33 20.27 -0.71
CA SER A 177 2.32 21.08 -1.42
C SER A 177 3.19 20.23 -2.36
N SER A 178 4.03 20.87 -3.15
CA SER A 178 5.04 20.18 -3.97
C SER A 178 6.06 19.41 -3.13
N ASP A 179 6.38 19.90 -1.93
CA ASP A 179 7.33 19.25 -1.02
C ASP A 179 6.69 18.02 -0.37
N ASP A 180 5.40 18.06 -0.07
CA ASP A 180 4.64 16.92 0.42
C ASP A 180 4.65 15.77 -0.59
N ILE A 181 4.41 16.08 -1.87
CA ILE A 181 4.46 15.07 -2.95
C ILE A 181 5.83 14.38 -3.01
N ASN A 182 6.93 15.10 -2.72
CA ASN A 182 8.26 14.48 -2.64
C ASN A 182 8.39 13.52 -1.44
N VAL A 183 7.73 13.83 -0.32
CA VAL A 183 7.64 12.93 0.84
C VAL A 183 6.75 11.71 0.52
N PHE A 184 5.68 11.91 -0.25
CA PHE A 184 4.71 10.86 -0.61
C PHE A 184 5.33 9.71 -1.41
N ARG A 185 6.46 9.95 -2.07
CA ARG A 185 7.26 8.88 -2.71
C ARG A 185 7.73 7.78 -1.75
N LYS A 186 7.57 7.94 -0.43
CA LYS A 186 7.98 7.00 0.63
C LYS A 186 6.81 6.18 1.18
N GLY A 187 5.83 5.87 0.36
CA GLY A 187 4.67 5.07 0.74
C GLY A 187 3.64 5.06 -0.38
N HIS A 188 2.46 4.53 -0.07
CA HIS A 188 1.30 4.53 -0.94
C HIS A 188 0.08 5.22 -0.31
N ILE A 189 0.15 5.56 0.99
CA ILE A 189 -0.93 6.22 1.74
C ILE A 189 -0.39 7.39 2.55
N HIS A 190 -0.96 8.58 2.35
CA HIS A 190 -0.50 9.81 3.00
C HIS A 190 -1.64 10.62 3.58
N PHE A 191 -1.59 10.88 4.88
CA PHE A 191 -2.57 11.70 5.57
C PHE A 191 -2.06 13.11 5.81
N ILE A 192 -2.91 14.11 5.55
CA ILE A 192 -2.69 15.50 5.95
C ILE A 192 -3.81 15.89 6.91
N VAL A 193 -3.44 16.39 8.09
CA VAL A 193 -4.37 16.84 9.13
C VAL A 193 -4.29 18.36 9.27
N GLY A 194 -5.27 19.08 8.73
CA GLY A 194 -5.38 20.53 8.89
C GLY A 194 -5.90 20.92 10.29
N TYR A 195 -5.46 22.06 10.82
CA TYR A 195 -6.14 22.73 11.94
C TYR A 195 -7.66 22.91 11.66
N PRO A 196 -8.58 22.65 12.62
CA PRO A 196 -8.35 22.40 14.04
C PRO A 196 -8.25 20.91 14.40
N TYR A 197 -7.60 20.11 13.54
CA TYR A 197 -7.19 18.73 13.80
C TYR A 197 -8.36 17.79 14.13
N ASN A 198 -9.28 17.64 13.18
CA ASN A 198 -10.40 16.72 13.31
C ASN A 198 -10.62 15.91 12.04
N TYR A 199 -11.53 14.95 12.09
CA TYR A 199 -11.89 14.10 10.96
C TYR A 199 -12.19 14.88 9.67
N TYR A 200 -12.92 16.00 9.77
CA TYR A 200 -13.34 16.79 8.62
C TYR A 200 -12.21 17.62 8.00
N THR A 201 -11.17 17.93 8.79
CA THR A 201 -9.94 18.59 8.32
C THR A 201 -8.81 17.62 8.00
N THR A 202 -9.09 16.31 8.01
CA THR A 202 -8.15 15.29 7.55
C THR A 202 -8.44 14.90 6.10
N ARG A 203 -7.39 14.76 5.31
CA ARG A 203 -7.46 14.18 3.96
C ARG A 203 -6.42 13.08 3.80
N CYS A 204 -6.73 12.11 2.95
CA CYS A 204 -5.86 11.00 2.58
C CYS A 204 -5.52 11.09 1.10
N TYR A 205 -4.29 10.74 0.74
CA TYR A 205 -3.75 10.85 -0.61
C TYR A 205 -2.93 9.62 -0.99
N ASP A 206 -2.85 9.34 -2.28
CA ASP A 206 -1.89 8.39 -2.84
C ASP A 206 -0.49 9.02 -3.01
N GLN A 207 0.48 8.22 -3.47
CA GLN A 207 1.86 8.66 -3.70
C GLN A 207 2.02 9.81 -4.72
N ASN A 208 1.00 10.09 -5.53
CA ASN A 208 0.98 11.16 -6.54
C ASN A 208 0.20 12.40 -6.07
N GLY A 209 -0.38 12.37 -4.87
CA GLY A 209 -1.25 13.43 -4.37
C GLY A 209 -2.70 13.35 -4.84
N ASN A 210 -3.14 12.23 -5.41
CA ASN A 210 -4.56 12.03 -5.73
C ASN A 210 -5.35 11.69 -4.44
N PRO A 211 -6.53 12.27 -4.22
CA PRO A 211 -7.34 11.99 -3.03
C PRO A 211 -7.76 10.52 -2.92
N LEU A 212 -7.71 9.97 -1.70
CA LEU A 212 -8.27 8.69 -1.30
C LEU A 212 -9.33 8.94 -0.21
N SER A 213 -10.39 8.13 -0.16
CA SER A 213 -11.26 8.13 1.02
C SER A 213 -10.58 7.36 2.15
N PHE A 214 -11.08 7.49 3.37
CA PHE A 214 -10.69 6.66 4.50
C PHE A 214 -11.87 6.51 5.47
N ARG A 215 -11.89 5.41 6.23
CA ARG A 215 -12.84 5.21 7.33
C ARG A 215 -12.14 4.74 8.60
N LEU A 216 -12.78 5.06 9.71
CA LEU A 216 -12.38 4.60 11.02
C LEU A 216 -12.95 3.20 11.27
N VAL A 217 -12.12 2.30 11.77
CA VAL A 217 -12.51 0.96 12.23
C VAL A 217 -12.13 0.78 13.71
N GLU A 218 -12.83 -0.10 14.41
CA GLU A 218 -12.51 -0.46 15.81
C GLU A 218 -11.27 -1.35 15.90
#